data_AF-W1PPF2-F1
#
_entry.id   AF-W1PPF2-F1
#
_cell.length_a   1.000
_cell.length_b   1.000
_cell.length_c   1.000
_cell.angle_alpha   90.00
_cell.angle_beta   90.00
_cell.angle_gamma   90.00
#
_symmetry.space_group_name_H-M   'P 1'
#
loop_
_entity.id
_entity.type
_entity.pdbx_description
1 polymer ?
#
loop_
_entity_poly.entity_id
_entity_poly.type
_entity_poly.pdbx_seq_one_letter_code
_entity_poly.pdbx_strand_id
1 'polypeptide(L)'
;MAPLLSPPHCASKLITRSDDTEEVVKERLRVCNKMSQTVEEFYRSRTKLLEFDLPGGIPESWPKLLAALNLEDHDHKKSAAA
;
A
#
# COMPACT_ATOMS: atom_id res chain seq x y z
N MET A 1 8.40 -7.14 6.84
CA MET A 1 8.85 -6.50 8.10
C MET A 1 7.90 -6.86 9.25
N ALA A 2 8.40 -7.22 10.43
CA ALA A 2 7.56 -7.48 11.60
C ALA A 2 6.92 -6.17 12.11
N PRO A 3 5.68 -6.19 12.65
CA PRO A 3 5.06 -5.02 13.23
C PRO A 3 5.91 -4.43 14.36
N LEU A 4 6.12 -3.12 14.36
CA LEU A 4 6.76 -2.43 15.49
C LEU A 4 5.75 -2.33 16.64
N LEU A 5 6.07 -2.94 17.77
CA LEU A 5 5.26 -2.83 18.98
C LEU A 5 5.51 -1.48 19.65
N SER A 6 4.46 -0.93 20.25
CA SER A 6 4.62 0.22 21.13
C SER A 6 5.44 -0.16 22.37
N PRO A 7 6.17 0.80 22.98
CA PRO A 7 6.80 0.56 24.27
C PRO A 7 5.77 0.06 25.32
N PRO A 8 6.12 -0.88 26.21
CA PRO A 8 5.16 -1.49 27.12
C PRO A 8 4.39 -0.48 28.00
N HIS A 9 5.06 0.58 28.45
CA HIS A 9 4.46 1.64 29.26
C HIS A 9 3.46 2.54 28.49
N CYS A 10 3.39 2.40 27.16
CA CYS A 10 2.44 3.10 26.29
C CYS A 10 1.26 2.21 25.87
N ALA A 11 1.25 0.91 26.20
CA ALA A 11 0.23 -0.02 25.73
C ALA A 11 -1.19 0.42 26.13
N SER A 12 -1.38 0.96 27.34
CA SER A 12 -2.67 1.46 27.82
C SER A 12 -3.19 2.71 27.10
N LYS A 13 -2.33 3.39 26.34
CA LYS A 13 -2.69 4.57 25.54
C LYS A 13 -3.15 4.20 24.13
N LEU A 14 -2.95 2.94 23.72
CA LEU A 14 -3.39 2.47 22.41
C LEU A 14 -4.91 2.36 22.40
N ILE A 15 -5.51 2.87 21.33
CA ILE A 15 -6.94 2.77 21.07
C ILE A 15 -7.14 2.17 19.68
N THR A 16 -8.20 1.39 19.53
CA THR A 16 -8.72 1.02 18.21
C THR A 16 -9.77 2.06 17.86
N ARG A 17 -9.65 2.69 16.69
CA ARG A 17 -10.69 3.61 16.22
C ARG A 17 -11.99 2.85 16.01
N SER A 18 -13.11 3.55 16.08
CA SER A 18 -14.43 2.95 15.87
C SER A 18 -14.61 2.29 14.50
N ASP A 19 -13.83 2.70 13.50
CA ASP A 19 -13.86 2.17 12.12
C ASP A 19 -12.81 1.09 11.83
N ASP A 20 -12.02 0.71 12.84
CA ASP A 20 -11.00 -0.35 12.73
C ASP A 20 -11.47 -1.69 13.35
N THR A 21 -12.78 -1.86 13.57
CA THR A 21 -13.35 -3.18 13.93
C THR A 21 -13.39 -4.09 12.71
N GLU A 22 -13.32 -5.41 12.93
CA GLU A 22 -13.31 -6.38 11.85
C GLU A 22 -14.55 -6.28 10.96
N GLU A 23 -15.73 -6.06 11.55
CA GLU A 23 -17.00 -5.91 10.85
C GLU A 23 -16.97 -4.68 9.92
N VAL A 24 -16.49 -3.54 10.43
CA VAL A 24 -16.40 -2.31 9.64
C VAL A 24 -15.35 -2.43 8.54
N VAL A 25 -14.21 -3.06 8.83
CA VAL A 25 -13.14 -3.31 7.85
C VAL A 25 -13.64 -4.23 6.73
N LYS A 26 -14.36 -5.32 7.06
CA LYS A 26 -14.94 -6.25 6.06
C LYS A 26 -15.94 -5.54 5.16
N GLU A 27 -16.82 -4.74 5.74
CA GLU A 27 -17.80 -3.98 4.96
C GLU A 27 -17.12 -2.93 4.07
N ARG A 28 -16.11 -2.22 4.59
CA ARG A 28 -15.30 -1.27 3.82
C ARG A 28 -14.64 -1.94 2.61
N LEU A 29 -14.04 -3.12 2.79
CA LEU A 29 -13.43 -3.88 1.69
C LEU A 29 -14.48 -4.33 0.66
N ARG A 30 -15.64 -4.83 1.11
CA ARG A 30 -16.74 -5.25 0.22
C ARG A 30 -17.25 -4.10 -0.63
N VAL A 31 -17.51 -2.95 0.00
CA VAL A 31 -18.00 -1.75 -0.69
C VAL A 31 -16.95 -1.18 -1.62
N CYS A 32 -15.68 -1.08 -1.19
CA CYS A 32 -14.58 -0.60 -2.02
C CYS A 32 -14.43 -1.45 -3.28
N ASN A 33 -14.38 -2.78 -3.15
CA ASN A 33 -14.31 -3.70 -4.29
C ASN A 33 -15.52 -3.52 -5.24
N LYS A 34 -16.74 -3.52 -4.70
CA LYS A 34 -17.96 -3.32 -5.50
C LYS A 34 -17.94 -1.99 -6.27
N MET A 35 -17.50 -0.92 -5.64
CA MET A 35 -17.51 0.43 -6.23
C MET A 35 -16.34 0.66 -7.19
N SER A 36 -15.18 0.05 -6.95
CA SER A 36 -14.00 0.21 -7.81
C SER A 36 -14.11 -0.58 -9.11
N GLN A 37 -14.81 -1.72 -9.13
CA GLN A 37 -14.96 -2.60 -10.30
C GLN A 37 -15.28 -1.85 -11.60
N THR A 38 -16.33 -1.01 -11.60
CA THR A 38 -16.73 -0.28 -12.82
C THR A 38 -15.66 0.71 -13.30
N VAL A 39 -14.91 1.32 -12.37
CA VAL A 39 -13.82 2.25 -12.70
C VAL A 39 -12.62 1.49 -13.24
N GLU A 40 -12.26 0.38 -12.61
CA GLU A 40 -11.18 -0.49 -13.07
C GLU A 40 -11.47 -1.04 -14.46
N GLU A 41 -12.67 -1.56 -14.72
CA GLU A 41 -13.11 -2.04 -16.05
C GLU A 41 -13.01 -0.94 -17.10
N PHE A 42 -13.44 0.28 -16.77
CA PHE A 42 -13.35 1.43 -17.68
C PHE A 42 -11.91 1.72 -18.10
N TYR A 43 -10.95 1.77 -17.17
CA TYR A 43 -9.54 2.01 -17.52
C TYR A 43 -8.87 0.79 -18.16
N ARG A 44 -9.25 -0.43 -17.76
CA ARG A 44 -8.76 -1.68 -18.34
C ARG A 44 -9.12 -1.77 -19.82
N SER A 45 -10.36 -1.44 -20.18
CA SER A 45 -10.83 -1.43 -21.59
C SER A 45 -10.04 -0.47 -22.50
N ARG A 46 -9.33 0.51 -21.90
CA ARG A 46 -8.54 1.52 -22.60
C ARG A 46 -7.03 1.27 -22.52
N THR A 47 -6.60 0.14 -21.96
CA THR A 47 -5.17 -0.15 -21.72
C THR A 47 -4.51 0.94 -20.85
N LYS A 48 -5.25 1.48 -19.88
CA LYS A 48 -4.79 2.53 -18.95
C LYS A 48 -4.70 2.05 -17.49
N LEU A 49 -4.94 0.77 -17.26
CA LEU A 49 -4.81 0.14 -15.94
C LEU A 49 -3.58 -0.77 -15.95
N LEU A 50 -2.70 -0.57 -14.97
CA LEU A 50 -1.54 -1.42 -14.72
C LEU A 50 -1.74 -2.14 -13.39
N GLU A 51 -1.66 -3.47 -13.41
CA GLU A 51 -1.73 -4.32 -12.22
C GLU A 51 -0.34 -4.85 -11.90
N PHE A 52 0.04 -4.82 -10.62
CA PHE A 52 1.32 -5.30 -10.15
C PHE A 52 1.21 -5.71 -8.67
N ASP A 53 2.06 -6.64 -8.25
CA ASP A 53 2.04 -7.15 -6.87
C ASP A 53 2.81 -6.23 -5.92
N LEU A 54 2.18 -5.93 -4.78
CA LEU A 54 2.77 -5.20 -3.66
C LEU A 54 2.94 -6.13 -2.43
N PRO A 55 3.92 -7.05 -2.43
CA PRO A 55 4.18 -7.86 -1.26
C PRO A 55 4.94 -7.08 -0.20
N GLY A 56 4.62 -7.38 1.05
CA GLY A 56 5.36 -6.94 2.21
C GLY A 56 5.26 -5.46 2.52
N GLY A 57 6.32 -4.92 3.13
CA GLY A 57 6.36 -3.52 3.57
C GLY A 57 6.87 -2.57 2.49
N ILE A 58 6.89 -1.27 2.81
CA ILE A 58 7.39 -0.20 1.91
C ILE A 58 8.76 -0.53 1.28
N PRO A 59 9.78 -1.05 2.00
CA PRO A 59 11.07 -1.36 1.38
C PRO A 59 11.01 -2.42 0.27
N GLU A 60 10.05 -3.34 0.34
CA GLU A 60 9.85 -4.41 -0.65
C GLU A 60 8.93 -3.97 -1.78
N SER A 61 7.93 -3.16 -1.45
CA SER A 61 6.88 -2.68 -2.35
C SER A 61 7.30 -1.48 -3.22
N TRP A 62 8.07 -0.54 -2.67
CA TRP A 62 8.46 0.69 -3.36
C TRP A 62 9.28 0.46 -4.65
N PRO A 63 10.34 -0.37 -4.64
CA PRO A 63 11.11 -0.63 -5.86
C PRO A 63 10.25 -1.27 -6.97
N LYS A 64 9.28 -2.11 -6.61
CA LYS A 64 8.37 -2.77 -7.58
C LYS A 64 7.45 -1.77 -8.26
N LEU A 65 6.94 -0.79 -7.52
CA LEU A 65 6.16 0.30 -8.10
C LEU A 65 7.00 1.11 -9.08
N LEU A 66 8.24 1.48 -8.71
CA LEU A 66 9.13 2.23 -9.59
C LEU A 66 9.44 1.45 -10.88
N ALA A 67 9.74 0.15 -10.75
CA ALA A 67 9.96 -0.74 -11.89
C ALA A 67 8.71 -0.82 -12.78
N ALA A 68 7.53 -0.99 -12.20
CA ALA A 68 6.25 -1.04 -12.93
C ALA A 68 5.96 0.26 -13.70
N LEU A 69 6.38 1.40 -13.16
CA LEU A 69 6.25 2.72 -13.80
C LEU A 69 7.40 3.08 -14.74
N ASN A 70 8.42 2.21 -14.87
CA ASN A 70 9.66 2.50 -15.61
C ASN A 70 10.35 3.79 -15.13
N LEU A 71 10.35 3.99 -13.81
CA LEU A 71 10.96 5.13 -13.12
C LEU A 71 12.24 4.73 -12.36
N GLU A 72 12.89 3.64 -12.77
CA GLU A 72 14.19 3.27 -12.20
C GLU A 72 15.21 4.36 -12.52
N ASP A 73 15.54 5.16 -11.51
CA ASP A 73 16.55 6.20 -11.59
C ASP A 73 17.92 5.55 -11.83
N HIS A 74 18.42 5.62 -13.06
CA HIS A 74 19.73 5.08 -13.41
C HIS A 74 20.90 5.87 -12.78
N ASP A 75 20.64 7.02 -12.13
CA ASP A 75 21.69 8.01 -11.82
C ASP A 75 21.88 8.38 -10.34
N HIS A 76 21.27 7.68 -9.38
CA HIS A 76 21.52 7.94 -7.95
C HIS A 76 22.58 7.05 -7.30
N LYS A 77 23.56 6.54 -8.08
CA LYS A 77 24.72 5.81 -7.55
C LYS A 77 25.99 6.66 -7.36
N LYS A 78 25.90 7.98 -7.42
CA LYS A 78 26.99 8.90 -7.08
C LYS A 78 26.47 10.15 -6.37
N SER A 79 26.16 10.06 -5.08
CA SER A 79 26.34 11.18 -4.13
C SER A 79 25.87 10.76 -2.74
N ALA A 80 26.81 10.24 -1.95
CA ALA A 80 26.95 10.54 -0.53
C ALA A 80 28.25 9.89 -0.04
N ALA A 81 29.38 10.38 -0.57
CA ALA A 81 30.61 10.42 0.19
C ALA A 81 30.84 11.89 0.55
N ALA A 82 30.58 12.22 1.81
CA ALA A 82 31.05 13.43 2.49
C ALA A 82 31.09 13.12 3.99
#